data_AF-A0A2T7T2D5-F1
#
_entry.id   AF-A0A2T7T2D5-F1
#
_cell.length_a   1.000
_cell.length_b   1.000
_cell.length_c   1.000
_cell.angle_alpha   90.00
_cell.angle_beta   90.00
_cell.angle_gamma   90.00
#
_symmetry.space_group_name_H-M   'P 1'
#
loop_
_entity.id
_entity.type
_entity.pdbx_description
1 polymer ?
#
loop_
_entity_poly.entity_id
_entity_poly.type
_entity_poly.pdbx_seq_one_letter_code
_entity_poly.pdbx_strand_id
1 'polypeptide(L)'
;MPRIRYDQRVLVLVEVRGEQRDWDEAERVFDQQGWPVVTAFARSEGASRGVLSEADPARLYSVEVRFFGARNRRTERAATWRVEWLARAAGLEMYARRCELVDRDREQLTGWRAHTVAHRPPRAPVPRPRTSMEGLRNAAVLARARFSERRGYHDTGMVVTGTASEARRLSRMDLPGGSAPRAVIDVRPLYGRERRHIVPRRDEDSRRRTFRLVAWLLAMAFCAVVARHHSGVRMWVWAGAAVLCFAGGARLAYGMFATGGRVASLFMAGVLSVYLLVVAFGAGMGDDRGWTPVEMLSLFAITATVGGIWLLVRQWTWGEWLAWAAPLVFTAFVSFVVASGSVLHALYADSLGLTPDDLDVLGIWQAASAVKLSSLLSYALFVPALWGIAKHVHAPFVSPVERGGVPLYVLTQVTVVAMCALGALDSAGEAVKDFRTAAVRKTDPPSYFGVTPEWTCVEPTVPAAKLGSRGGVLRPERPYLSFGAAGGTVSLWEEMAGTALQMPAEQVRLVPAADGRVRCSFSYASLPKDG
;
A
#
# COMPACT_ATOMS: atom_id res chain seq x y z
N MET A 1 -12.26 22.89 20.72
CA MET A 1 -11.03 22.07 20.70
C MET A 1 -11.10 21.08 19.54
N PRO A 2 -10.10 21.04 18.64
CA PRO A 2 -10.07 20.06 17.57
C PRO A 2 -9.99 18.65 18.16
N ARG A 3 -10.90 17.76 17.74
CA ARG A 3 -10.86 16.35 18.16
C ARG A 3 -9.58 15.71 17.61
N ILE A 4 -8.62 15.45 18.48
CA ILE A 4 -7.43 14.66 18.16
C ILE A 4 -7.90 13.29 17.69
N ARG A 5 -7.60 12.93 16.43
CA ARG A 5 -7.87 11.58 15.91
C ARG A 5 -6.91 10.61 16.59
N TYR A 6 -7.37 9.41 16.90
CA TYR A 6 -6.55 8.31 17.43
C TYR A 6 -7.19 6.98 17.05
N ASP A 7 -6.37 5.94 16.96
CA ASP A 7 -6.79 4.56 16.74
C ASP A 7 -6.86 3.76 18.05
N GLN A 8 -5.92 4.01 18.97
CA GLN A 8 -5.77 3.26 20.22
C GLN A 8 -5.70 4.20 21.43
N ARG A 9 -6.10 3.68 22.59
CA ARG A 9 -6.00 4.34 23.90
C ARG A 9 -5.32 3.39 24.86
N VAL A 10 -4.31 3.88 25.58
CA VAL A 10 -3.63 3.14 26.64
C VAL A 10 -3.82 3.93 27.92
N LEU A 11 -4.36 3.29 28.95
CA LEU A 11 -4.38 3.87 30.28
C LEU A 11 -3.01 3.64 30.90
N VAL A 12 -2.30 4.73 31.22
CA VAL A 12 -0.97 4.67 31.83
C VAL A 12 -1.05 5.23 33.23
N LEU A 13 -0.59 4.45 34.20
CA LEU A 13 -0.34 4.92 35.56
C LEU A 13 1.06 5.53 35.60
N VAL A 14 1.12 6.85 35.72
CA VAL A 14 2.35 7.65 35.77
C VAL A 14 2.60 8.07 37.22
N GLU A 15 3.76 7.73 37.77
CA GLU A 15 4.26 8.30 39.02
C GLU A 15 5.07 9.55 38.69
N VAL A 16 4.72 10.68 39.30
CA VAL A 16 5.49 11.92 39.25
C VAL A 16 6.04 12.17 40.63
N ARG A 17 7.37 12.24 40.75
CA ARG A 17 8.07 12.59 41.99
C ARG A 17 8.33 14.08 42.03
N GLY A 18 8.44 14.62 43.25
CA GLY A 18 8.72 16.03 43.49
C GLY A 18 7.60 16.72 44.26
N GLU A 19 7.52 18.03 44.11
CA GLU A 19 6.61 18.88 44.88
C GLU A 19 5.37 19.29 44.06
N GLN A 20 4.47 20.07 44.67
CA GLN A 20 3.25 20.57 44.02
C GLN A 20 3.53 21.27 42.69
N ARG A 21 4.66 21.99 42.58
CA ARG A 21 5.05 22.66 41.33
C ARG A 21 5.28 21.68 40.18
N ASP A 22 5.92 20.54 40.47
CA ASP A 22 6.20 19.50 39.47
C ASP A 22 4.92 18.77 39.07
N TRP A 23 3.99 18.61 40.02
CA TRP A 23 2.68 18.04 39.79
C TRP A 23 1.83 18.94 38.87
N ASP A 24 1.81 20.24 39.12
CA ASP A 24 1.09 21.22 38.30
C ASP A 24 1.71 21.36 36.89
N GLU A 25 3.04 21.24 36.78
CA GLU A 25 3.72 21.16 35.49
C GLU A 25 3.35 19.87 34.73
N ALA A 26 3.35 18.72 35.41
CA ALA A 26 2.96 17.45 34.79
C ALA A 26 1.52 17.49 34.24
N GLU A 27 0.56 18.02 35.01
CA GLU A 27 -0.83 18.18 34.56
C GLU A 27 -0.93 19.10 33.32
N ARG A 28 -0.21 20.22 33.29
CA ARG A 28 -0.13 21.11 32.12
C ARG A 28 0.45 20.40 30.90
N VAL A 29 1.52 19.65 31.08
CA VAL A 29 2.17 18.92 29.99
C VAL A 29 1.25 17.81 29.44
N PHE A 30 0.49 17.11 30.29
CA PHE A 30 -0.50 16.13 29.84
C PHE A 30 -1.63 16.78 29.03
N ASP A 31 -2.13 17.94 29.45
CA ASP A 31 -3.18 18.67 28.75
C ASP A 31 -2.71 19.18 27.38
N GLN A 32 -1.49 19.71 27.30
CA GLN A 32 -0.87 20.14 26.02
C GLN A 32 -0.73 18.98 25.02
N GLN A 33 -0.45 17.76 25.51
CA GLN A 33 -0.40 16.56 24.68
C GLN A 33 -1.78 15.99 24.35
N GLY A 34 -2.85 16.55 24.93
CA GLY A 34 -4.22 16.08 24.79
C GLY A 34 -4.47 14.73 25.44
N TRP A 35 -3.73 14.42 26.51
CA TRP A 35 -3.83 13.19 27.29
C TRP A 35 -4.67 13.45 28.55
N PRO A 36 -5.97 13.12 28.55
CA PRO A 36 -6.80 13.44 29.70
C PRO A 36 -6.40 12.60 30.91
N VAL A 37 -6.30 13.27 32.06
CA VAL A 37 -6.16 12.64 33.36
C VAL A 37 -7.52 12.09 33.78
N VAL A 38 -7.62 10.77 33.95
CA VAL A 38 -8.85 10.07 34.35
C VAL A 38 -9.01 10.17 35.86
N THR A 39 -7.94 9.91 36.60
CA THR A 39 -7.89 10.01 38.06
C THR A 39 -6.49 10.39 38.52
N ALA A 40 -6.39 11.02 39.69
CA ALA A 40 -5.14 11.32 40.36
C ALA A 40 -5.27 10.97 41.85
N PHE A 41 -4.23 10.39 42.44
CA PHE A 41 -4.20 10.02 43.86
C PHE A 41 -2.78 10.11 44.40
N ALA A 42 -2.64 10.31 45.71
CA ALA A 42 -1.34 10.24 46.36
C ALA A 42 -0.79 8.81 46.33
N ARG A 43 0.53 8.67 46.42
CA ARG A 43 1.17 7.36 46.61
C ARG A 43 0.67 6.75 47.93
N SER A 44 0.38 5.45 47.93
CA SER A 44 -0.28 4.67 49.01
C SER A 44 -1.80 4.85 49.14
N GLU A 45 -2.42 5.70 48.31
CA GLU A 45 -3.87 5.86 48.24
C GLU A 45 -4.47 5.20 46.99
N GLY A 46 -5.81 5.06 46.99
CA GLY A 46 -6.57 4.57 45.84
C GLY A 46 -6.07 3.21 45.33
N ALA A 47 -5.72 3.16 44.04
CA ALA A 47 -5.24 1.94 43.38
C ALA A 47 -3.79 1.54 43.77
N SER A 48 -3.08 2.38 44.53
CA SER A 48 -1.71 2.10 45.00
C SER A 48 -1.61 1.65 46.45
N ARG A 49 -2.74 1.64 47.18
CA ARG A 49 -2.80 1.24 48.59
C ARG A 49 -2.36 -0.21 48.77
N GLY A 50 -1.35 -0.43 49.61
CA GLY A 50 -0.79 -1.76 49.89
C GLY A 50 0.07 -2.35 48.76
N VAL A 51 0.32 -1.61 47.68
CA VAL A 51 1.13 -2.05 46.54
C VAL A 51 2.44 -1.27 46.44
N LEU A 52 2.40 0.04 46.65
CA LEU A 52 3.59 0.90 46.65
C LEU A 52 3.86 1.39 48.08
N SER A 53 5.14 1.35 48.49
CA SER A 53 5.57 1.89 49.78
C SER A 53 5.39 3.41 49.84
N GLU A 54 5.06 3.93 51.02
CA GLU A 54 5.13 5.36 51.33
C GLU A 54 6.61 5.77 51.40
N ALA A 55 7.16 6.18 50.27
CA ALA A 55 8.49 6.79 50.23
C ALA A 55 8.52 7.82 49.08
N ASP A 56 9.10 8.98 49.39
CA ASP A 56 9.16 10.22 48.60
C ASP A 56 7.80 10.88 48.31
N PRO A 57 7.71 12.23 48.31
CA PRO A 57 6.53 12.93 47.85
C PRO A 57 6.32 12.63 46.36
N ALA A 58 5.29 11.83 46.08
CA ALA A 58 4.98 11.36 44.73
C ALA A 58 3.46 11.29 44.53
N ARG A 59 3.02 11.71 43.34
CA ARG A 59 1.62 11.68 42.92
C ARG A 59 1.45 10.76 41.73
N LEU A 60 0.37 9.98 41.76
CA LEU A 60 0.05 9.02 40.72
C LEU A 60 -1.09 9.56 39.86
N TYR A 61 -0.86 9.58 38.56
CA TYR A 61 -1.83 10.01 37.56
C TYR A 61 -2.21 8.83 36.67
N SER A 62 -3.50 8.58 36.54
CA SER A 62 -4.04 7.67 35.53
C SER A 62 -4.36 8.48 34.28
N VAL A 63 -3.52 8.35 33.25
CA VAL A 63 -3.55 9.19 32.05
C VAL A 63 -3.97 8.35 30.84
N GLU A 64 -4.92 8.82 30.04
CA GLU A 64 -5.30 8.17 28.78
C GLU A 64 -4.38 8.64 27.64
N VAL A 65 -3.35 7.85 27.35
CA VAL A 65 -2.43 8.13 26.26
C VAL A 65 -3.01 7.63 24.94
N ARG A 66 -3.11 8.52 23.95
CA ARG A 66 -3.77 8.27 22.65
C ARG A 66 -2.74 8.03 21.54
N PHE A 67 -2.96 6.99 20.75
CA PHE A 67 -2.04 6.56 19.67
C PHE A 67 -2.75 6.38 18.33
N PHE A 68 -2.01 6.66 17.26
CA PHE A 68 -2.28 6.10 15.94
C PHE A 68 -1.52 4.78 15.79
N GLY A 69 -2.11 3.78 15.16
CA GLY A 69 -1.44 2.50 14.96
C GLY A 69 -2.30 1.26 15.20
N ALA A 70 -1.69 0.11 14.91
CA ALA A 70 -2.25 -1.20 15.18
C ALA A 70 -2.18 -1.52 16.68
N ARG A 71 -3.29 -2.03 17.23
CA ARG A 71 -3.28 -2.69 18.54
C ARG A 71 -2.35 -3.91 18.51
N ASN A 72 -1.25 -3.89 19.25
CA ASN A 72 -0.35 -5.03 19.36
C ASN A 72 0.35 -5.02 20.73
N ARG A 73 1.14 -6.05 21.02
CA ARG A 73 1.93 -6.13 22.27
C ARG A 73 2.95 -5.00 22.43
N ARG A 74 3.24 -4.25 21.37
CA ARG A 74 4.17 -3.11 21.39
C ARG A 74 3.47 -1.79 21.71
N THR A 75 2.14 -1.70 21.60
CA THR A 75 1.39 -0.47 21.90
C THR A 75 1.57 -0.03 23.35
N GLU A 76 1.56 -0.97 24.30
CA GLU A 76 1.82 -0.68 25.72
C GLU A 76 3.26 -0.17 25.95
N ARG A 77 4.25 -0.82 25.32
CA ARG A 77 5.66 -0.38 25.39
C ARG A 77 5.87 1.00 24.78
N ALA A 78 5.20 1.28 23.66
CA ALA A 78 5.23 2.59 23.03
C ALA A 78 4.61 3.67 23.92
N ALA A 79 3.66 3.30 24.80
CA ALA A 79 3.09 4.20 25.78
C ALA A 79 4.04 4.51 26.93
N THR A 80 4.72 3.50 27.47
CA THR A 80 5.83 3.68 28.41
C THR A 80 6.88 4.63 27.84
N TRP A 81 7.36 4.34 26.62
CA TRP A 81 8.37 5.15 25.95
C TRP A 81 7.94 6.61 25.75
N ARG A 82 6.67 6.85 25.38
CA ARG A 82 6.16 8.22 25.23
C ARG A 82 6.15 8.99 26.55
N VAL A 83 5.79 8.33 27.65
CA VAL A 83 5.84 8.95 28.98
C VAL A 83 7.28 9.24 29.38
N GLU A 84 8.22 8.32 29.16
CA GLU A 84 9.65 8.54 29.44
C GLU A 84 10.27 9.63 28.55
N TRP A 85 9.85 9.72 27.29
CA TRP A 85 10.27 10.80 26.41
C TRP A 85 9.72 12.15 26.87
N LEU A 86 8.45 12.19 27.27
CA LEU A 86 7.81 13.38 27.84
C LEU A 86 8.49 13.80 29.15
N ALA A 87 8.85 12.84 30.01
CA ALA A 87 9.62 13.06 31.24
C ALA A 87 10.93 13.79 30.96
N ARG A 88 11.70 13.28 29.98
CA ARG A 88 12.97 13.90 29.57
C ARG A 88 12.79 15.27 28.93
N ALA A 89 11.77 15.44 28.10
CA ALA A 89 11.50 16.71 27.42
C ALA A 89 11.04 17.80 28.38
N ALA A 90 10.26 17.45 29.40
CA ALA A 90 9.78 18.36 30.43
C ALA A 90 10.76 18.54 31.61
N GLY A 91 11.80 17.69 31.70
CA GLY A 91 12.74 17.71 32.83
C GLY A 91 12.12 17.24 34.15
N LEU A 92 11.09 16.39 34.10
CA LEU A 92 10.33 15.92 35.26
C LEU A 92 10.69 14.47 35.61
N GLU A 93 10.74 14.15 36.90
CA GLU A 93 10.91 12.77 37.40
C GLU A 93 9.60 11.98 37.27
N MET A 94 9.30 11.51 36.05
CA MET A 94 8.09 10.74 35.74
C MET A 94 8.42 9.29 35.37
N TYR A 95 7.65 8.34 35.92
CA TYR A 95 7.80 6.91 35.66
C TYR A 95 6.47 6.28 35.27
N ALA A 96 6.43 5.60 34.13
CA ALA A 96 5.28 4.77 33.77
C ALA A 96 5.32 3.45 34.56
N ARG A 97 4.40 3.27 35.51
CA ARG A 97 4.35 2.10 36.41
C ARG A 97 3.52 0.95 35.85
N ARG A 98 2.40 1.27 35.20
CA ARG A 98 1.50 0.29 34.59
C ARG A 98 0.89 0.87 33.32
N CYS A 99 0.90 0.09 32.25
CA CYS A 99 0.22 0.43 31.01
C CYS A 99 -0.83 -0.65 30.74
N GLU A 100 -2.06 -0.23 30.46
CA GLU A 100 -3.15 -1.13 30.12
C GLU A 100 -3.85 -0.62 28.86
N LEU A 101 -3.86 -1.44 27.82
CA LEU A 101 -4.51 -1.08 26.57
C LEU A 101 -6.03 -1.11 26.75
N VAL A 102 -6.68 0.05 26.63
CA VAL A 102 -8.13 0.18 26.77
C VAL A 102 -8.80 -0.65 25.67
N ASP A 103 -9.65 -1.59 26.07
CA ASP A 103 -10.34 -2.47 25.14
C ASP A 103 -11.57 -1.76 24.56
N ARG A 104 -11.52 -1.47 23.26
CA ARG A 104 -12.61 -0.83 22.51
C ARG A 104 -13.34 -1.82 21.60
N ASP A 105 -13.01 -3.10 21.70
CA ASP A 105 -13.56 -4.07 20.76
C ASP A 105 -15.07 -4.16 20.93
N ARG A 106 -15.78 -3.93 19.83
CA ARG A 106 -17.23 -4.04 19.84
C ARG A 106 -17.55 -5.51 19.91
N GLU A 107 -18.28 -5.90 20.95
CA GLU A 107 -18.91 -7.20 20.96
C GLU A 107 -19.91 -7.25 19.79
N GLN A 108 -19.67 -8.13 18.83
CA GLN A 108 -20.64 -8.45 17.79
C GLN A 108 -21.79 -9.21 18.46
N LEU A 109 -22.81 -8.46 18.85
CA LEU A 109 -24.04 -9.01 19.37
C LEU A 109 -24.84 -9.64 18.21
N THR A 110 -25.42 -10.80 18.49
CA THR A 110 -26.28 -11.52 17.54
C THR A 110 -27.46 -10.65 17.11
N GLY A 111 -27.69 -10.55 15.81
CA GLY A 111 -28.82 -9.81 15.25
C GLY A 111 -30.08 -10.66 15.19
N TRP A 112 -31.21 -10.07 15.56
CA TRP A 112 -32.52 -10.71 15.57
C TRP A 112 -33.53 -9.86 14.81
N ARG A 113 -34.40 -10.50 14.03
CA ARG A 113 -35.61 -9.86 13.50
C ARG A 113 -36.79 -10.14 14.41
N ALA A 114 -37.50 -9.08 14.76
CA ALA A 114 -38.79 -9.20 15.42
C ALA A 114 -39.86 -9.61 14.41
N HIS A 115 -40.71 -10.57 14.79
CA HIS A 115 -41.85 -11.00 14.01
C HIS A 115 -43.09 -11.15 14.90
N THR A 116 -44.27 -10.98 14.31
CA THR A 116 -45.52 -11.17 15.04
C THR A 116 -45.85 -12.66 15.18
N VAL A 117 -46.30 -13.06 16.37
CA VAL A 117 -46.78 -14.42 16.64
C VAL A 117 -48.30 -14.52 16.71
N ALA A 118 -49.02 -13.49 16.27
CA ALA A 118 -50.49 -13.45 16.28
C ALA A 118 -51.12 -14.52 15.37
N HIS A 119 -50.38 -14.99 14.37
CA HIS A 119 -50.80 -16.05 13.46
C HIS A 119 -50.61 -17.48 14.04
N ARG A 120 -50.00 -17.62 15.22
CA ARG A 120 -49.86 -18.93 15.90
C ARG A 120 -51.21 -19.33 16.49
N PRO A 121 -51.61 -20.62 16.42
CA PRO A 121 -52.79 -21.09 17.12
C PRO A 121 -52.66 -20.87 18.64
N PRO A 122 -53.74 -20.54 19.35
CA PRO A 122 -53.72 -20.30 20.80
C PRO A 122 -53.11 -21.49 21.55
N ARG A 123 -52.22 -21.23 22.52
CA ARG A 123 -51.78 -22.26 23.48
C ARG A 123 -52.86 -22.45 24.53
N ALA A 124 -53.98 -23.07 24.16
CA ALA A 124 -54.93 -23.56 25.14
C ALA A 124 -54.37 -24.84 25.79
N PRO A 125 -54.46 -25.02 27.12
CA PRO A 125 -54.20 -26.30 27.75
C PRO A 125 -55.15 -27.32 27.13
N VAL A 126 -54.59 -28.37 26.55
CA VAL A 126 -55.33 -29.34 25.74
C VAL A 126 -56.07 -30.29 26.69
N PRO A 127 -57.41 -30.35 26.67
CA PRO A 127 -58.13 -31.40 27.37
C PRO A 127 -57.79 -32.76 26.75
N ARG A 128 -57.46 -33.77 27.57
CA ARG A 128 -57.27 -35.17 27.10
C ARG A 128 -58.62 -35.91 27.11
N PRO A 129 -58.84 -36.89 26.20
CA PRO A 129 -57.89 -37.53 25.29
C PRO A 129 -58.01 -37.05 23.83
N ARG A 130 -56.88 -37.03 23.10
CA ARG A 130 -56.78 -36.63 21.68
C ARG A 130 -56.72 -37.86 20.78
N THR A 131 -57.41 -37.81 19.65
CA THR A 131 -57.20 -38.77 18.56
C THR A 131 -55.86 -38.51 17.86
N SER A 132 -55.25 -39.56 17.29
CA SER A 132 -53.96 -39.46 16.56
C SER A 132 -54.03 -38.46 15.39
N MET A 133 -55.18 -38.38 14.72
CA MET A 133 -55.43 -37.50 13.59
C MET A 133 -55.45 -36.01 13.98
N GLU A 134 -56.03 -35.69 15.15
CA GLU A 134 -56.01 -34.33 15.70
C GLU A 134 -54.60 -33.91 16.11
N GLY A 135 -53.78 -34.84 16.59
CA GLY A 135 -52.35 -34.62 16.85
C GLY A 135 -51.59 -34.22 15.58
N LEU A 136 -51.77 -34.98 14.49
CA LEU A 136 -51.17 -34.71 13.18
C LEU A 136 -51.62 -33.38 12.59
N ARG A 137 -52.93 -33.07 12.64
CA ARG A 137 -53.47 -31.80 12.13
C ARG A 137 -52.88 -30.60 12.87
N ASN A 138 -52.79 -30.66 14.20
CA ASN A 138 -52.18 -29.61 14.99
C ASN A 138 -50.68 -29.47 14.71
N ALA A 139 -49.97 -30.59 14.52
CA ALA A 139 -48.57 -30.57 14.14
C ALA A 139 -48.36 -29.91 12.76
N ALA A 140 -49.22 -30.21 11.79
CA ALA A 140 -49.16 -29.61 10.44
C ALA A 140 -49.43 -28.10 10.47
N VAL A 141 -50.43 -27.64 11.26
CA VAL A 141 -50.72 -26.20 11.44
C VAL A 141 -49.54 -25.48 12.09
N LEU A 142 -48.96 -26.07 13.14
CA LEU A 142 -47.75 -25.52 13.80
C LEU A 142 -46.54 -25.52 12.87
N ALA A 143 -46.36 -26.56 12.05
CA ALA A 143 -45.29 -26.63 11.06
C ALA A 143 -45.45 -25.54 10.00
N ARG A 144 -46.67 -25.30 9.50
CA ARG A 144 -46.98 -24.25 8.53
C ARG A 144 -46.73 -22.84 9.09
N ALA A 145 -47.15 -22.57 10.33
CA ALA A 145 -46.88 -21.30 11.01
C ALA A 145 -45.37 -21.08 11.21
N ARG A 146 -44.63 -22.07 11.71
CA ARG A 146 -43.16 -21.99 11.83
C ARG A 146 -42.47 -21.79 10.48
N PHE A 147 -43.03 -22.36 9.41
CA PHE A 147 -42.49 -22.20 8.07
C PHE A 147 -42.72 -20.80 7.50
N SER A 148 -43.89 -20.20 7.70
CA SER A 148 -44.15 -18.81 7.31
C SER A 148 -43.29 -17.82 8.09
N GLU A 149 -43.08 -18.05 9.40
CA GLU A 149 -42.14 -17.30 10.24
C GLU A 149 -40.70 -17.38 9.72
N ARG A 150 -40.25 -18.57 9.27
CA ARG A 150 -38.91 -18.74 8.69
C ARG A 150 -38.74 -18.05 7.34
N ARG A 151 -39.81 -17.91 6.55
CA ARG A 151 -39.79 -17.14 5.30
C ARG A 151 -39.91 -15.63 5.48
N GLY A 152 -40.25 -15.15 6.69
CA GLY A 152 -40.30 -13.72 7.01
C GLY A 152 -41.59 -13.01 6.64
N TYR A 153 -42.67 -13.76 6.35
CA TYR A 153 -43.99 -13.18 6.04
C TYR A 153 -44.62 -12.39 7.19
N HIS A 154 -44.07 -12.50 8.40
CA HIS A 154 -44.59 -11.88 9.62
C HIS A 154 -43.56 -10.96 10.29
N ASP A 155 -42.49 -10.58 9.58
CA ASP A 155 -41.46 -9.65 10.09
C ASP A 155 -42.08 -8.26 10.30
N THR A 156 -41.75 -7.61 11.42
CA THR A 156 -42.24 -6.26 11.72
C THR A 156 -41.32 -5.15 11.18
N GLY A 157 -40.21 -5.51 10.53
CA GLY A 157 -39.16 -4.58 10.10
C GLY A 157 -38.17 -4.18 11.19
N MET A 158 -38.44 -4.52 12.45
CA MET A 158 -37.57 -4.20 13.59
C MET A 158 -36.41 -5.21 13.70
N VAL A 159 -35.20 -4.66 13.90
CA VAL A 159 -33.97 -5.42 14.15
C VAL A 159 -33.45 -5.10 15.53
N VAL A 160 -33.08 -6.12 16.29
CA VAL A 160 -32.64 -6.02 17.68
C VAL A 160 -31.39 -6.86 17.86
N THR A 161 -30.45 -6.43 18.71
CA THR A 161 -29.21 -7.15 18.99
C THR A 161 -29.14 -7.61 20.44
N GLY A 162 -28.50 -8.76 20.71
CA GLY A 162 -28.28 -9.27 22.07
C GLY A 162 -28.49 -10.78 22.21
N THR A 163 -28.63 -11.29 23.44
CA THR A 163 -29.11 -12.66 23.67
C THR A 163 -30.54 -12.82 23.12
N ALA A 164 -30.98 -14.05 22.87
CA ALA A 164 -32.37 -14.30 22.45
C ALA A 164 -33.41 -13.75 23.46
N SER A 165 -33.09 -13.76 24.76
CA SER A 165 -33.97 -13.26 25.83
C SER A 165 -33.95 -11.72 25.90
N GLU A 166 -32.77 -11.10 25.79
CA GLU A 166 -32.64 -9.64 25.70
C GLU A 166 -33.28 -9.11 24.44
N ALA A 167 -33.03 -9.71 23.28
CA ALA A 167 -33.64 -9.30 22.02
C ALA A 167 -35.17 -9.36 22.07
N ARG A 168 -35.73 -10.36 22.77
CA ARG A 168 -37.17 -10.46 23.02
C ARG A 168 -37.69 -9.41 24.01
N ARG A 169 -36.91 -9.03 25.02
CA ARG A 169 -37.27 -7.95 25.96
C ARG A 169 -37.20 -6.59 25.27
N LEU A 170 -36.12 -6.33 24.55
CA LEU A 170 -35.87 -5.12 23.77
C LEU A 170 -36.91 -4.94 22.66
N SER A 171 -37.34 -6.02 21.97
CA SER A 171 -38.41 -5.93 20.96
C SER A 171 -39.80 -5.63 21.53
N ARG A 172 -39.95 -5.70 22.85
CA ARG A 172 -41.18 -5.40 23.59
C ARG A 172 -41.05 -4.14 24.43
N MET A 173 -39.88 -3.49 24.41
CA MET A 173 -39.60 -2.30 25.19
C MET A 173 -40.20 -1.09 24.48
N ASP A 174 -40.87 -0.24 25.26
CA ASP A 174 -41.31 1.08 24.80
C ASP A 174 -40.10 1.98 24.57
N LEU A 175 -39.93 2.44 23.34
CA LEU A 175 -38.93 3.46 22.98
C LEU A 175 -39.64 4.79 22.79
N PRO A 176 -39.17 5.89 23.42
CA PRO A 176 -39.75 7.21 23.21
C PRO A 176 -39.70 7.59 21.72
N GLY A 177 -40.86 7.90 21.13
CA GLY A 177 -41.01 8.20 19.70
C GLY A 177 -41.13 6.98 18.78
N GLY A 178 -41.12 5.76 19.32
CA GLY A 178 -41.35 4.52 18.59
C GLY A 178 -42.82 4.08 18.55
N SER A 179 -43.14 3.15 17.64
CA SER A 179 -44.46 2.51 17.60
C SER A 179 -44.70 1.61 18.82
N ALA A 180 -45.89 1.68 19.41
CA ALA A 180 -46.25 0.94 20.63
C ALA A 180 -45.96 -0.57 20.55
N PRO A 181 -45.43 -1.18 21.63
CA PRO A 181 -45.04 -2.58 21.68
C PRO A 181 -46.28 -3.46 21.59
N ARG A 182 -46.31 -4.31 20.56
CA ARG A 182 -47.32 -5.37 20.48
C ARG A 182 -46.88 -6.52 21.39
N ALA A 183 -47.68 -6.88 22.39
CA ALA A 183 -47.39 -7.98 23.33
C ALA A 183 -47.10 -9.34 22.65
N VAL A 184 -47.49 -9.46 21.38
CA VAL A 184 -47.42 -10.66 20.54
C VAL A 184 -46.23 -10.63 19.57
N ILE A 185 -45.04 -10.23 20.07
CA ILE A 185 -43.78 -10.23 19.32
C ILE A 185 -42.83 -11.31 19.86
N ASP A 186 -42.20 -12.03 18.93
CA ASP A 186 -41.13 -12.99 19.17
C ASP A 186 -39.96 -12.70 18.21
N VAL A 187 -38.80 -13.31 18.43
CA VAL A 187 -37.58 -13.01 17.69
C VAL A 187 -37.07 -14.23 16.91
N ARG A 188 -36.51 -13.99 15.72
CA ARG A 188 -35.82 -15.00 14.92
C ARG A 188 -34.43 -14.49 14.50
N PRO A 189 -33.43 -15.36 14.30
CA PRO A 189 -32.09 -14.94 13.88
C PRO A 189 -32.15 -14.11 12.60
N LEU A 190 -31.38 -13.02 12.54
CA LEU A 190 -31.29 -12.15 11.36
C LEU A 190 -30.61 -12.88 10.20
N TYR A 191 -29.56 -13.66 10.50
CA TYR A 191 -28.89 -14.56 9.58
C TYR A 191 -29.08 -16.00 10.07
N GLY A 192 -29.50 -16.91 9.20
CA GLY A 192 -30.03 -18.23 9.59
C GLY A 192 -29.12 -19.07 10.52
N ARG A 193 -29.75 -19.88 11.39
CA ARG A 193 -29.12 -20.85 12.33
C ARG A 193 -28.04 -20.28 13.26
N GLU A 194 -28.18 -19.04 13.73
CA GLU A 194 -27.42 -18.59 14.90
C GLU A 194 -27.85 -19.43 16.13
N ARG A 195 -26.87 -20.04 16.81
CA ARG A 195 -27.12 -20.91 17.97
C ARG A 195 -27.64 -20.08 19.15
N ARG A 196 -28.39 -20.72 20.05
CA ARG A 196 -28.94 -20.12 21.29
C ARG A 196 -27.89 -19.51 22.22
N HIS A 197 -26.61 -19.79 22.00
CA HIS A 197 -25.50 -19.28 22.81
C HIS A 197 -24.75 -18.22 22.02
N ILE A 198 -24.64 -17.03 22.60
CA ILE A 198 -23.73 -15.99 22.12
C ILE A 198 -22.32 -16.58 22.18
N VAL A 199 -21.62 -16.57 21.06
CA VAL A 199 -20.16 -16.52 21.11
C VAL A 199 -19.86 -15.04 21.00
N PRO A 200 -19.58 -14.32 22.11
CA PRO A 200 -19.19 -12.91 22.03
C PRO A 200 -17.96 -12.87 21.12
N ARG A 201 -18.16 -12.35 19.91
CA ARG A 201 -17.10 -12.23 18.92
C ARG A 201 -16.72 -10.78 18.84
N ARG A 202 -15.44 -10.57 19.03
CA ARG A 202 -14.75 -9.32 18.92
C ARG A 202 -14.56 -9.01 17.43
N ASP A 203 -15.07 -7.86 16.99
CA ASP A 203 -15.08 -7.46 15.57
C ASP A 203 -13.65 -7.34 15.03
N GLU A 204 -12.78 -6.73 15.82
CA GLU A 204 -11.37 -6.55 15.49
C GLU A 204 -10.62 -7.89 15.44
N ASP A 205 -10.96 -8.84 16.30
CA ASP A 205 -10.42 -10.20 16.26
C ASP A 205 -10.80 -10.95 14.98
N SER A 206 -12.04 -10.80 14.52
CA SER A 206 -12.52 -11.39 13.27
C SER A 206 -11.77 -10.82 12.07
N ARG A 207 -11.66 -9.48 11.99
CA ARG A 207 -10.92 -8.77 10.95
C ARG A 207 -9.44 -9.18 10.91
N ARG A 208 -8.79 -9.31 12.08
CA ARG A 208 -7.40 -9.79 12.20
C ARG A 208 -7.22 -11.22 11.76
N ARG A 209 -8.20 -12.10 12.01
CA ARG A 209 -8.16 -13.48 11.51
C ARG A 209 -8.31 -13.50 9.99
N THR A 210 -9.21 -12.70 9.43
CA THR A 210 -9.38 -12.58 7.97
C THR A 210 -8.12 -12.07 7.30
N PHE A 211 -7.50 -10.99 7.80
CA PHE A 211 -6.23 -10.50 7.24
C PHE A 211 -5.11 -11.54 7.31
N ARG A 212 -4.99 -12.25 8.44
CA ARG A 212 -4.01 -13.33 8.57
C ARG A 212 -4.30 -14.50 7.63
N LEU A 213 -5.58 -14.87 7.44
CA LEU A 213 -5.96 -15.88 6.44
C LEU A 213 -5.47 -15.44 5.06
N VAL A 214 -5.83 -14.23 4.62
CA VAL A 214 -5.46 -13.72 3.30
C VAL A 214 -3.94 -13.71 3.14
N ALA A 215 -3.19 -13.27 4.15
CA ALA A 215 -1.73 -13.29 4.12
C ALA A 215 -1.17 -14.71 3.94
N TRP A 216 -1.70 -15.71 4.64
CA TRP A 216 -1.30 -17.11 4.47
C TRP A 216 -1.63 -17.65 3.08
N LEU A 217 -2.78 -17.29 2.51
CA LEU A 217 -3.18 -17.73 1.18
C LEU A 217 -2.35 -17.06 0.07
N LEU A 218 -1.99 -15.79 0.23
CA LEU A 218 -1.07 -15.10 -0.68
C LEU A 218 0.34 -15.70 -0.59
N ALA A 219 0.83 -16.01 0.61
CA ALA A 219 2.11 -16.70 0.79
C ALA A 219 2.11 -18.10 0.14
N MET A 220 0.99 -18.83 0.25
CA MET A 220 0.80 -20.10 -0.45
C MET A 220 0.90 -19.94 -1.97
N ALA A 221 0.19 -18.97 -2.54
CA ALA A 221 0.21 -18.70 -3.97
C ALA A 221 1.61 -18.32 -4.47
N PHE A 222 2.33 -17.49 -3.72
CA PHE A 222 3.72 -17.14 -4.00
C PHE A 222 4.65 -18.37 -4.00
N CYS A 223 4.61 -19.20 -2.95
CA CYS A 223 5.40 -20.42 -2.88
C CYS A 223 5.07 -21.39 -4.04
N ALA A 224 3.81 -21.49 -4.45
CA ALA A 224 3.39 -22.33 -5.56
C ALA A 224 3.93 -21.82 -6.91
N VAL A 225 3.93 -20.51 -7.14
CA VAL A 225 4.55 -19.90 -8.32
C VAL A 225 6.06 -20.14 -8.32
N VAL A 226 6.75 -19.92 -7.20
CA VAL A 226 8.20 -20.19 -7.09
C VAL A 226 8.51 -21.67 -7.34
N ALA A 227 7.69 -22.60 -6.82
CA ALA A 227 7.85 -24.03 -7.07
C ALA A 227 7.76 -24.37 -8.55
N ARG A 228 6.82 -23.77 -9.30
CA ARG A 228 6.65 -23.96 -10.75
C ARG A 228 7.89 -23.55 -11.56
N HIS A 229 8.65 -22.56 -11.10
CA HIS A 229 9.85 -22.05 -11.78
C HIS A 229 11.15 -22.78 -11.41
N HIS A 230 11.10 -23.77 -10.52
CA HIS A 230 12.26 -24.55 -10.12
C HIS A 230 12.07 -26.05 -10.39
N SER A 231 13.18 -26.78 -10.50
CA SER A 231 13.20 -28.24 -10.67
C SER A 231 13.93 -28.94 -9.53
N GLY A 232 13.73 -30.26 -9.41
CA GLY A 232 14.40 -31.10 -8.41
C GLY A 232 14.01 -30.79 -6.97
N VAL A 233 14.98 -30.83 -6.04
CA VAL A 233 14.74 -30.67 -4.60
C VAL A 233 14.13 -29.31 -4.25
N ARG A 234 14.52 -28.23 -4.95
CA ARG A 234 13.99 -26.88 -4.70
C ARG A 234 12.50 -26.79 -4.97
N MET A 235 11.99 -27.46 -6.01
CA MET A 235 10.55 -27.55 -6.29
C MET A 235 9.81 -28.13 -5.08
N TRP A 236 10.28 -29.27 -4.55
CA TRP A 236 9.64 -29.95 -3.42
C TRP A 236 9.67 -29.12 -2.13
N VAL A 237 10.76 -28.38 -1.87
CA VAL A 237 10.84 -27.47 -0.72
C VAL A 237 9.77 -26.38 -0.81
N TRP A 238 9.64 -25.73 -1.96
CA TRP A 238 8.65 -24.66 -2.16
C TRP A 238 7.21 -25.19 -2.21
N ALA A 239 6.98 -26.35 -2.81
CA ALA A 239 5.68 -27.03 -2.77
C ALA A 239 5.28 -27.41 -1.34
N GLY A 240 6.22 -27.94 -0.54
CA GLY A 240 6.00 -28.21 0.88
C GLY A 240 5.68 -26.94 1.68
N ALA A 241 6.39 -25.84 1.41
CA ALA A 241 6.10 -24.53 2.01
C ALA A 241 4.70 -24.02 1.63
N ALA A 242 4.25 -24.21 0.38
CA ALA A 242 2.90 -23.85 -0.06
C ALA A 242 1.82 -24.65 0.71
N VAL A 243 2.03 -25.95 0.90
CA VAL A 243 1.11 -26.81 1.70
C VAL A 243 1.06 -26.37 3.16
N LEU A 244 2.21 -26.05 3.77
CA LEU A 244 2.27 -25.53 5.14
C LEU A 244 1.53 -24.18 5.27
N CYS A 245 1.68 -23.31 4.26
CA CYS A 245 0.96 -22.04 4.23
C CYS A 245 -0.55 -22.23 4.13
N PHE A 246 -1.00 -23.16 3.29
CA PHE A 246 -2.41 -23.54 3.20
C PHE A 246 -2.92 -24.12 4.53
N ALA A 247 -2.17 -25.02 5.16
CA ALA A 247 -2.54 -25.60 6.45
C ALA A 247 -2.65 -24.53 7.56
N GLY A 248 -1.73 -23.56 7.58
CA GLY A 248 -1.79 -22.40 8.47
C GLY A 248 -3.03 -21.54 8.23
N GLY A 249 -3.34 -21.24 6.97
CA GLY A 249 -4.57 -20.55 6.56
C GLY A 249 -5.83 -21.32 6.95
N ALA A 250 -5.91 -22.62 6.63
CA ALA A 250 -7.03 -23.49 6.95
C ALA A 250 -7.28 -23.58 8.46
N ARG A 251 -6.22 -23.62 9.27
CA ARG A 251 -6.31 -23.56 10.74
C ARG A 251 -6.91 -22.25 11.24
N LEU A 252 -6.61 -21.12 10.59
CA LEU A 252 -7.21 -19.83 10.93
C LEU A 252 -8.66 -19.71 10.45
N ALA A 253 -8.97 -20.29 9.28
CA ALA A 253 -10.32 -20.39 8.76
C ALA A 253 -11.21 -21.29 9.62
N TYR A 254 -10.62 -22.26 10.33
CA TYR A 254 -11.31 -23.18 11.22
C TYR A 254 -12.08 -22.43 12.33
N GLY A 255 -13.37 -22.18 12.07
CA GLY A 255 -14.27 -21.49 12.98
C GLY A 255 -14.54 -20.02 12.67
N MET A 256 -14.13 -19.50 11.50
CA MET A 256 -14.47 -18.13 11.10
C MET A 256 -15.97 -17.93 10.85
N PHE A 257 -16.62 -18.76 10.04
CA PHE A 257 -18.05 -18.59 9.75
C PHE A 257 -18.93 -19.26 10.79
N ALA A 258 -19.83 -18.48 11.41
CA ALA A 258 -20.87 -18.99 12.30
C ALA A 258 -21.99 -19.66 11.49
N THR A 259 -22.35 -19.07 10.36
CA THR A 259 -23.27 -19.59 9.35
C THR A 259 -22.57 -20.62 8.47
N GLY A 260 -22.94 -21.90 8.59
CA GLY A 260 -22.38 -23.02 7.80
C GLY A 260 -21.32 -23.88 8.51
N GLY A 261 -20.84 -23.45 9.68
CA GLY A 261 -19.94 -24.24 10.53
C GLY A 261 -18.52 -24.43 9.97
N ARG A 262 -17.78 -25.38 10.56
CA ARG A 262 -16.37 -25.66 10.25
C ARG A 262 -16.15 -26.04 8.78
N VAL A 263 -17.10 -26.80 8.22
CA VAL A 263 -17.05 -27.29 6.83
C VAL A 263 -17.19 -26.14 5.84
N ALA A 264 -18.16 -25.24 6.01
CA ALA A 264 -18.31 -24.07 5.14
C ALA A 264 -17.09 -23.14 5.21
N SER A 265 -16.48 -23.00 6.39
CA SER A 265 -15.28 -22.16 6.53
C SER A 265 -14.07 -22.74 5.81
N LEU A 266 -13.85 -24.06 5.90
CA LEU A 266 -12.79 -24.74 5.17
C LEU A 266 -13.06 -24.77 3.66
N PHE A 267 -14.32 -24.95 3.27
CA PHE A 267 -14.74 -24.89 1.86
C PHE A 267 -14.45 -23.53 1.26
N MET A 268 -14.86 -22.43 1.91
CA MET A 268 -14.57 -21.07 1.43
C MET A 268 -13.06 -20.78 1.36
N ALA A 269 -12.29 -21.24 2.34
CA ALA A 269 -10.82 -21.14 2.28
C ALA A 269 -10.24 -21.94 1.10
N GLY A 270 -10.75 -23.15 0.85
CA GLY A 270 -10.36 -23.97 -0.29
C GLY A 270 -10.71 -23.33 -1.63
N VAL A 271 -11.93 -22.81 -1.79
CA VAL A 271 -12.36 -22.09 -3.00
C VAL A 271 -11.48 -20.86 -3.25
N LEU A 272 -11.20 -20.07 -2.21
CA LEU A 272 -10.33 -18.91 -2.33
C LEU A 272 -8.88 -19.31 -2.70
N SER A 273 -8.35 -20.38 -2.11
CA SER A 273 -7.02 -20.92 -2.48
C SER A 273 -6.97 -21.37 -3.94
N VAL A 274 -7.98 -22.10 -4.40
CA VAL A 274 -8.08 -22.57 -5.79
C VAL A 274 -8.16 -21.37 -6.73
N TYR A 275 -9.00 -20.38 -6.42
CA TYR A 275 -9.11 -19.14 -7.19
C TYR A 275 -7.75 -18.42 -7.30
N LEU A 276 -7.04 -18.24 -6.18
CA LEU A 276 -5.72 -17.60 -6.18
C LEU A 276 -4.69 -18.39 -7.01
N LEU A 277 -4.70 -19.72 -6.97
CA LEU A 277 -3.81 -20.55 -7.78
C LEU A 277 -4.15 -20.49 -9.26
N VAL A 278 -5.44 -20.52 -9.63
CA VAL A 278 -5.91 -20.37 -11.01
C VAL A 278 -5.45 -19.04 -11.59
N VAL A 279 -5.66 -17.94 -10.85
CA VAL A 279 -5.19 -16.60 -11.24
C VAL A 279 -3.66 -16.55 -11.34
N ALA A 280 -2.95 -17.07 -10.34
CA ALA A 280 -1.48 -17.07 -10.33
C ALA A 280 -0.88 -17.90 -11.47
N PHE A 281 -1.55 -18.96 -11.91
CA PHE A 281 -1.09 -19.81 -13.00
C PHE A 281 -1.55 -19.37 -14.39
N GLY A 282 -2.32 -18.28 -14.48
CA GLY A 282 -2.70 -17.64 -15.75
C GLY A 282 -3.95 -18.23 -16.42
N ALA A 283 -4.65 -19.16 -15.76
CA ALA A 283 -5.84 -19.77 -16.31
C ALA A 283 -6.97 -18.72 -16.43
N GLY A 284 -7.28 -18.31 -17.67
CA GLY A 284 -8.29 -17.30 -17.99
C GLY A 284 -7.76 -15.92 -18.42
N MET A 285 -6.44 -15.72 -18.56
CA MET A 285 -5.84 -14.43 -18.97
C MET A 285 -5.49 -14.29 -20.47
N GLY A 286 -5.98 -15.18 -21.34
CA GLY A 286 -5.83 -15.05 -22.80
C GLY A 286 -4.45 -15.44 -23.34
N ASP A 287 -3.39 -15.12 -22.60
CA ASP A 287 -2.08 -15.75 -22.70
C ASP A 287 -1.97 -16.78 -21.57
N ASP A 288 -1.71 -18.06 -21.88
CA ASP A 288 -1.48 -19.14 -20.88
C ASP A 288 -0.20 -18.93 -20.02
N ARG A 289 0.34 -17.70 -20.04
CA ARG A 289 1.45 -17.25 -19.22
C ARG A 289 0.94 -16.92 -17.82
N GLY A 290 1.21 -17.82 -16.89
CA GLY A 290 1.05 -17.55 -15.47
C GLY A 290 1.98 -16.45 -14.96
N TRP A 291 1.70 -15.96 -13.76
CA TRP A 291 2.48 -14.92 -13.10
C TRP A 291 3.89 -15.42 -12.80
N THR A 292 4.89 -14.58 -13.03
CA THR A 292 6.26 -14.87 -12.60
C THR A 292 6.47 -14.53 -11.12
N PRO A 293 7.47 -15.14 -10.44
CA PRO A 293 7.80 -14.79 -9.05
C PRO A 293 8.11 -13.30 -8.88
N VAL A 294 8.71 -12.68 -9.90
CA VAL A 294 9.04 -11.25 -9.93
C VAL A 294 7.76 -10.41 -9.99
N GLU A 295 6.81 -10.75 -10.86
CA GLU A 295 5.52 -10.04 -10.96
C GLU A 295 4.72 -10.10 -9.65
N MET A 296 4.67 -11.27 -8.99
CA MET A 296 4.04 -11.38 -7.66
C MET A 296 4.75 -10.55 -6.60
N LEU A 297 6.09 -10.56 -6.58
CA LEU A 297 6.88 -9.75 -5.65
C LEU A 297 6.65 -8.26 -5.90
N SER A 298 6.58 -7.84 -7.16
CA SER A 298 6.27 -6.46 -7.55
C SER A 298 4.89 -6.04 -7.09
N LEU A 299 3.85 -6.88 -7.26
CA LEU A 299 2.51 -6.59 -6.73
C LEU A 299 2.53 -6.43 -5.21
N PHE A 300 3.23 -7.32 -4.49
CA PHE A 300 3.39 -7.21 -3.05
C PHE A 300 4.11 -5.91 -2.65
N ALA A 301 5.20 -5.57 -3.34
CA ALA A 301 5.94 -4.34 -3.10
C ALA A 301 5.07 -3.10 -3.36
N ILE A 302 4.29 -3.05 -4.45
CA ILE A 302 3.38 -1.95 -4.77
C ILE A 302 2.30 -1.82 -3.68
N THR A 303 1.64 -2.91 -3.31
CA THR A 303 0.58 -2.90 -2.29
C THR A 303 1.12 -2.51 -0.91
N ALA A 304 2.31 -3.00 -0.53
CA ALA A 304 3.00 -2.58 0.69
C ALA A 304 3.40 -1.10 0.64
N THR A 305 3.83 -0.60 -0.51
CA THR A 305 4.19 0.81 -0.72
C THR A 305 2.99 1.71 -0.54
N VAL A 306 1.91 1.45 -1.28
CA VAL A 306 0.65 2.21 -1.21
C VAL A 306 0.07 2.15 0.20
N GLY A 307 0.00 0.95 0.79
CA GLY A 307 -0.50 0.76 2.15
C GLY A 307 0.35 1.48 3.20
N GLY A 308 1.68 1.41 3.10
CA GLY A 308 2.61 2.05 4.03
C GLY A 308 2.57 3.57 3.95
N ILE A 309 2.54 4.15 2.74
CA ILE A 309 2.38 5.59 2.53
C ILE A 309 1.03 6.04 3.09
N TRP A 310 -0.06 5.32 2.79
CA TRP A 310 -1.37 5.66 3.32
C TRP A 310 -1.39 5.65 4.86
N LEU A 311 -0.75 4.67 5.49
CA LEU A 311 -0.62 4.61 6.95
C LEU A 311 0.21 5.76 7.52
N LEU A 312 1.23 6.23 6.80
CA LEU A 312 2.03 7.38 7.20
C LEU A 312 1.23 8.69 7.09
N VAL A 313 0.60 8.90 5.93
CA VAL A 313 -0.16 10.11 5.57
C VAL A 313 -1.42 10.26 6.42
N ARG A 314 -2.11 9.17 6.75
CA ARG A 314 -3.32 9.21 7.59
C ARG A 314 -3.06 9.77 8.99
N GLN A 315 -1.82 9.71 9.47
CA GLN A 315 -1.42 10.23 10.79
C GLN A 315 -1.15 11.74 10.78
N TRP A 316 -1.05 12.37 9.60
CA TRP A 316 -0.84 13.81 9.51
C TRP A 316 -2.13 14.57 9.80
N THR A 317 -2.04 15.58 10.65
CA THR A 317 -3.11 16.55 10.89
C THR A 317 -3.04 17.62 9.81
N TRP A 318 -3.67 17.35 8.67
CA TRP A 318 -3.60 18.12 7.42
C TRP A 318 -4.25 19.52 7.44
N GLY A 319 -4.68 20.03 8.60
CA GLY A 319 -5.60 21.15 8.70
C GLY A 319 -5.17 22.45 7.98
N GLU A 320 -3.87 22.73 7.94
CA GLU A 320 -3.36 24.01 7.40
C GLU A 320 -2.28 23.84 6.33
N TRP A 321 -1.49 22.77 6.37
CA TRP A 321 -0.33 22.60 5.47
C TRP A 321 -0.72 22.18 4.05
N LEU A 322 -1.86 21.50 3.87
CA LEU A 322 -2.28 20.99 2.55
C LEU A 322 -2.53 22.13 1.56
N ALA A 323 -3.10 23.23 2.04
CA ALA A 323 -3.52 24.34 1.19
C ALA A 323 -2.34 25.09 0.54
N TRP A 324 -1.16 25.11 1.18
CA TRP A 324 0.00 25.83 0.67
C TRP A 324 1.17 24.92 0.29
N ALA A 325 1.37 23.78 0.96
CA ALA A 325 2.45 22.86 0.61
C ALA A 325 2.12 22.05 -0.65
N ALA A 326 0.85 21.73 -0.91
CA ALA A 326 0.49 20.94 -2.10
C ALA A 326 0.78 21.70 -3.41
N PRO A 327 0.44 23.00 -3.57
CA PRO A 327 0.87 23.77 -4.73
C PRO A 327 2.39 23.83 -4.88
N LEU A 328 3.14 24.08 -3.78
CA LEU A 328 4.60 24.13 -3.82
C LEU A 328 5.22 22.81 -4.24
N VAL A 329 4.78 21.70 -3.65
CA VAL A 329 5.23 20.35 -4.02
C VAL A 329 4.89 20.03 -5.47
N PHE A 330 3.70 20.42 -5.94
CA PHE A 330 3.32 20.25 -7.33
C PHE A 330 4.22 21.07 -8.27
N THR A 331 4.47 22.35 -7.97
CA THR A 331 5.38 23.18 -8.78
C THR A 331 6.82 22.66 -8.76
N ALA A 332 7.29 22.17 -7.62
CA ALA A 332 8.62 21.56 -7.51
C ALA A 332 8.70 20.26 -8.31
N PHE A 333 7.65 19.42 -8.25
CA PHE A 333 7.57 18.20 -9.02
C PHE A 333 7.53 18.46 -10.53
N VAL A 334 6.71 19.42 -10.99
CA VAL A 334 6.67 19.80 -12.42
C VAL A 334 8.01 20.37 -12.87
N SER A 335 8.62 21.25 -12.07
CA SER A 335 9.96 21.79 -12.36
C SER A 335 11.02 20.68 -12.43
N PHE A 336 10.95 19.70 -11.53
CA PHE A 336 11.84 18.54 -11.52
C PHE A 336 11.64 17.67 -12.76
N VAL A 337 10.40 17.40 -13.16
CA VAL A 337 10.08 16.62 -14.38
C VAL A 337 10.65 17.31 -15.62
N VAL A 338 10.44 18.62 -15.77
CA VAL A 338 10.97 19.38 -16.92
C VAL A 338 12.51 19.37 -16.93
N ALA A 339 13.15 19.67 -15.78
CA ALA A 339 14.61 19.71 -15.69
C ALA A 339 15.27 18.33 -15.86
N SER A 340 14.64 17.26 -15.36
CA SER A 340 15.21 15.91 -15.42
C SER A 340 15.15 15.30 -16.83
N GLY A 341 14.09 15.58 -17.59
CA GLY A 341 13.96 15.15 -18.99
C GLY A 341 15.05 15.77 -19.88
N SER A 342 15.35 17.07 -19.70
CA SER A 342 16.40 17.75 -20.48
C SER A 342 17.79 17.25 -20.13
N VAL A 343 18.08 16.97 -18.85
CA VAL A 343 19.39 16.46 -18.41
C VAL A 343 19.71 15.10 -19.04
N LEU A 344 18.73 14.21 -19.17
CA LEU A 344 18.96 12.88 -19.73
C LEU A 344 19.31 12.93 -21.22
N HIS A 345 18.65 13.80 -21.97
CA HIS A 345 18.99 14.06 -23.38
C HIS A 345 20.33 14.77 -23.53
N ALA A 346 20.68 15.68 -22.62
CA ALA A 346 21.99 16.33 -22.63
C ALA A 346 23.12 15.33 -22.38
N LEU A 347 22.96 14.41 -21.43
CA LEU A 347 23.95 13.35 -21.18
C LEU A 347 24.07 12.37 -22.36
N TYR A 348 22.94 12.03 -22.99
CA TYR A 348 22.93 11.22 -24.21
C TYR A 348 23.68 11.93 -25.36
N ALA A 349 23.38 13.22 -25.60
CA ALA A 349 24.03 14.03 -26.62
C ALA A 349 25.55 14.15 -26.37
N ASP A 350 25.94 14.57 -25.16
CA ASP A 350 27.34 14.77 -24.76
C ASP A 350 28.18 13.50 -24.95
N SER A 351 27.63 12.34 -24.57
CA SER A 351 28.31 11.06 -24.73
C SER A 351 28.50 10.60 -26.19
N LEU A 352 27.78 11.23 -27.13
CA LEU A 352 27.93 11.05 -28.58
C LEU A 352 28.73 12.19 -29.23
N GLY A 353 29.17 13.19 -28.46
CA GLY A 353 29.84 14.38 -28.96
C GLY A 353 28.89 15.37 -29.65
N LEU A 354 27.60 15.33 -29.29
CA LEU A 354 26.55 16.22 -29.79
C LEU A 354 26.18 17.27 -28.73
N THR A 355 25.61 18.38 -29.16
CA THR A 355 24.97 19.33 -28.26
C THR A 355 23.47 19.01 -28.11
N PRO A 356 22.82 19.37 -26.99
CA PRO A 356 21.41 19.09 -26.78
C PRO A 356 20.50 19.70 -27.85
N ASP A 357 20.91 20.84 -28.43
CA ASP A 357 20.17 21.55 -29.47
C ASP A 357 20.19 20.81 -30.83
N ASP A 358 21.10 19.85 -31.01
CA ASP A 358 21.24 19.07 -32.25
C ASP A 358 20.20 17.95 -32.41
N LEU A 359 19.50 17.58 -31.33
CA LEU A 359 18.64 16.38 -31.29
C LEU A 359 17.15 16.66 -31.52
N ASP A 360 16.74 17.92 -31.75
CA ASP A 360 15.35 18.42 -31.94
C ASP A 360 14.26 17.56 -31.26
N VAL A 361 14.40 17.38 -29.93
CA VAL A 361 13.52 16.48 -29.18
C VAL A 361 12.23 17.21 -28.80
N LEU A 362 11.09 16.73 -29.32
CA LEU A 362 9.78 17.22 -28.92
C LEU A 362 9.56 17.11 -27.40
N GLY A 363 8.95 18.14 -26.79
CA GLY A 363 8.71 18.19 -25.34
C GLY A 363 7.90 17.02 -24.77
N ILE A 364 7.08 16.34 -25.59
CA ILE A 364 6.35 15.11 -25.19
C ILE A 364 7.33 13.99 -24.83
N TRP A 365 8.44 13.86 -25.55
CA TRP A 365 9.45 12.84 -25.30
C TRP A 365 10.34 13.16 -24.10
N GLN A 366 10.60 14.45 -23.85
CA GLN A 366 11.21 14.91 -22.60
C GLN A 366 10.32 14.60 -21.39
N ALA A 367 8.99 14.72 -21.54
CA ALA A 367 8.05 14.29 -20.51
C ALA A 367 8.06 12.76 -20.33
N ALA A 368 8.14 11.98 -21.43
CA ALA A 368 8.20 10.52 -21.36
C ALA A 368 9.49 10.02 -20.67
N SER A 369 10.63 10.62 -20.96
CA SER A 369 11.90 10.30 -20.28
C SER A 369 11.82 10.65 -18.78
N ALA A 370 11.23 11.80 -18.44
CA ALA A 370 10.98 12.21 -17.06
C ALA A 370 9.98 11.29 -16.32
N VAL A 371 8.99 10.73 -17.01
CA VAL A 371 8.08 9.70 -16.45
C VAL A 371 8.85 8.41 -16.15
N LYS A 372 9.75 7.96 -17.02
CA LYS A 372 10.60 6.79 -16.73
C LYS A 372 11.51 7.06 -15.53
N LEU A 373 12.09 8.26 -15.43
CA LEU A 373 12.85 8.68 -14.25
C LEU A 373 11.99 8.69 -12.98
N SER A 374 10.77 9.21 -13.08
CA SER A 374 9.79 9.21 -11.97
C SER A 374 9.41 7.78 -11.54
N SER A 375 9.35 6.83 -12.47
CA SER A 375 9.14 5.41 -12.16
C SER A 375 10.32 4.83 -11.37
N LEU A 376 11.56 5.24 -11.64
CA LEU A 376 12.72 4.86 -10.82
C LEU A 376 12.67 5.50 -9.43
N LEU A 377 12.23 6.76 -9.33
CA LEU A 377 12.00 7.42 -8.03
C LEU A 377 10.84 6.80 -7.25
N SER A 378 9.92 6.10 -7.89
CA SER A 378 8.84 5.38 -7.18
C SER A 378 9.41 4.32 -6.21
N TYR A 379 10.57 3.73 -6.50
CA TYR A 379 11.27 2.82 -5.59
C TYR A 379 11.76 3.54 -4.31
N ALA A 380 12.06 4.84 -4.40
CA ALA A 380 12.42 5.64 -3.23
C ALA A 380 11.23 5.83 -2.27
N LEU A 381 9.99 5.61 -2.71
CA LEU A 381 8.80 5.62 -1.85
C LEU A 381 8.64 4.33 -1.02
N PHE A 382 9.38 3.27 -1.35
CA PHE A 382 9.34 2.03 -0.59
C PHE A 382 9.87 2.22 0.84
N VAL A 383 10.93 3.02 1.03
CA VAL A 383 11.51 3.27 2.35
C VAL A 383 10.56 4.06 3.28
N PRO A 384 9.94 5.18 2.85
CA PRO A 384 8.89 5.86 3.62
C PRO A 384 7.69 4.97 3.89
N ALA A 385 7.32 4.08 2.96
CA ALA A 385 6.24 3.13 3.16
C ALA A 385 6.56 2.11 4.26
N LEU A 386 7.76 1.51 4.23
CA LEU A 386 8.23 0.63 5.29
C LEU A 386 8.27 1.35 6.64
N TRP A 387 8.69 2.61 6.67
CA TRP A 387 8.63 3.44 7.87
C TRP A 387 7.20 3.68 8.36
N GLY A 388 6.26 3.94 7.45
CA GLY A 388 4.84 4.05 7.76
C GLY A 388 4.28 2.77 8.39
N ILE A 389 4.61 1.61 7.83
CA ILE A 389 4.25 0.29 8.38
C ILE A 389 4.89 0.10 9.75
N ALA A 390 6.20 0.38 9.89
CA ALA A 390 6.94 0.25 11.13
C ALA A 390 6.32 1.11 12.25
N LYS A 391 6.01 2.38 11.94
CA LYS A 391 5.35 3.31 12.84
C LYS A 391 3.94 2.82 13.21
N HIS A 392 3.18 2.32 12.25
CA HIS A 392 1.86 1.74 12.48
C HIS A 392 1.90 0.55 13.44
N VAL A 393 2.92 -0.30 13.37
CA VAL A 393 3.09 -1.44 14.30
C VAL A 393 3.93 -1.09 15.53
N HIS A 394 4.21 0.20 15.77
CA HIS A 394 4.99 0.68 16.90
C HIS A 394 6.41 0.05 17.01
N ALA A 395 7.01 -0.35 15.88
CA ALA A 395 8.35 -0.97 15.87
C ALA A 395 9.47 -0.01 16.30
N PRO A 396 9.48 1.28 15.91
CA PRO A 396 10.55 2.21 16.28
C PRO A 396 10.66 2.51 17.78
N PHE A 397 9.62 2.20 18.56
CA PHE A 397 9.53 2.48 19.99
C PHE A 397 10.00 1.28 20.85
N VAL A 398 10.91 0.46 20.32
CA VAL A 398 11.50 -0.71 21.01
C VAL A 398 13.02 -0.66 20.92
N SER A 399 13.69 -0.92 22.05
CA SER A 399 15.02 -0.44 22.46
C SER A 399 16.22 -0.50 21.51
N PRO A 400 16.39 -1.42 20.53
CA PRO A 400 17.50 -1.28 19.59
C PRO A 400 17.23 -0.25 18.47
N VAL A 401 15.97 0.06 18.17
CA VAL A 401 15.59 1.01 17.09
C VAL A 401 15.44 2.45 17.62
N GLU A 402 15.34 2.63 18.93
CA GLU A 402 15.06 3.92 19.58
C GLU A 402 16.14 4.98 19.37
N ARG A 403 17.43 4.61 19.39
CA ARG A 403 18.54 5.56 19.23
C ARG A 403 19.04 5.71 17.79
N GLY A 404 18.83 4.69 16.97
CA GLY A 404 19.38 4.62 15.61
C GLY A 404 18.34 4.63 14.49
N GLY A 405 17.04 4.49 14.79
CA GLY A 405 16.02 4.27 13.76
C GLY A 405 15.84 5.43 12.79
N VAL A 406 15.83 6.67 13.29
CA VAL A 406 15.74 7.88 12.45
C VAL A 406 17.01 8.08 11.61
N PRO A 407 18.24 8.09 12.16
CA PRO A 407 19.43 8.25 11.34
C PRO A 407 19.61 7.08 10.35
N LEU A 408 19.28 5.84 10.72
CA LEU A 408 19.30 4.70 9.80
C LEU A 408 18.26 4.85 8.69
N TYR A 409 17.07 5.34 9.00
CA TYR A 409 16.04 5.67 8.00
C TYR A 409 16.54 6.73 7.02
N VAL A 410 17.10 7.83 7.54
CA VAL A 410 17.65 8.91 6.70
C VAL A 410 18.78 8.38 5.82
N LEU A 411 19.72 7.62 6.38
CA LEU A 411 20.82 7.02 5.64
C LEU A 411 20.32 6.09 4.54
N THR A 412 19.36 5.21 4.87
CA THR A 412 18.77 4.26 3.91
C THR A 412 18.02 4.99 2.81
N GLN A 413 17.26 6.05 3.15
CA GLN A 413 16.57 6.89 2.17
C GLN A 413 17.57 7.55 1.22
N VAL A 414 18.64 8.15 1.76
CA VAL A 414 19.69 8.79 0.96
C VAL A 414 20.36 7.78 0.04
N THR A 415 20.70 6.58 0.55
CA THR A 415 21.29 5.52 -0.27
C THR A 415 20.35 5.08 -1.39
N VAL A 416 19.06 4.86 -1.11
CA VAL A 416 18.09 4.45 -2.14
C VAL A 416 17.90 5.55 -3.18
N VAL A 417 17.75 6.81 -2.76
CA VAL A 417 17.64 7.95 -3.68
C VAL A 417 18.90 8.09 -4.52
N ALA A 418 20.09 7.94 -3.94
CA ALA A 418 21.34 7.97 -4.67
C ALA A 418 21.44 6.83 -5.69
N MET A 419 21.05 5.60 -5.33
CA MET A 419 21.02 4.46 -6.26
C MET A 419 20.01 4.68 -7.39
N CYS A 420 18.82 5.22 -7.09
CA CYS A 420 17.84 5.58 -8.12
C CYS A 420 18.38 6.67 -9.06
N ALA A 421 19.09 7.67 -8.53
CA ALA A 421 19.71 8.73 -9.32
C ALA A 421 20.86 8.21 -10.19
N LEU A 422 21.72 7.34 -9.65
CA LEU A 422 22.79 6.69 -10.41
C LEU A 422 22.22 5.80 -11.52
N GLY A 423 21.22 4.97 -11.23
CA GLY A 423 20.57 4.13 -12.24
C GLY A 423 19.84 4.95 -13.32
N ALA A 424 19.30 6.11 -12.95
CA ALA A 424 18.75 7.07 -13.89
C ALA A 424 19.83 7.62 -14.85
N LEU A 425 21.00 7.99 -14.32
CA LEU A 425 22.13 8.47 -15.13
C LEU A 425 22.69 7.35 -16.03
N ASP A 426 22.80 6.13 -15.51
CA ASP A 426 23.27 4.96 -16.27
C ASP A 426 22.33 4.62 -17.44
N SER A 427 21.04 4.97 -17.37
CA SER A 427 20.11 4.71 -18.47
C SER A 427 20.49 5.41 -19.77
N ALA A 428 21.12 6.58 -19.74
CA ALA A 428 21.62 7.25 -20.94
C ALA A 428 22.89 6.55 -21.44
N GLY A 429 23.80 6.19 -20.53
CA GLY A 429 25.04 5.48 -20.86
C GLY A 429 24.79 4.09 -21.46
N GLU A 430 23.79 3.35 -20.99
CA GLU A 430 23.41 2.05 -21.54
C GLU A 430 22.81 2.19 -22.94
N ALA A 431 21.93 3.18 -23.17
CA ALA A 431 21.40 3.47 -24.50
C ALA A 431 22.51 3.85 -25.51
N VAL A 432 23.55 4.54 -25.05
CA VAL A 432 24.71 4.92 -25.88
C VAL A 432 25.58 3.70 -26.19
N LYS A 433 25.76 2.79 -25.24
CA LYS A 433 26.45 1.51 -25.48
C LYS A 433 25.69 0.67 -26.50
N ASP A 434 24.37 0.59 -26.38
CA ASP A 434 23.52 -0.12 -27.33
C ASP A 434 23.58 0.51 -28.72
N PHE A 435 23.51 1.86 -28.79
CA PHE A 435 23.69 2.63 -30.02
C PHE A 435 25.03 2.34 -30.68
N ARG A 436 26.15 2.45 -29.95
CA ARG A 436 27.50 2.18 -30.47
C ARG A 436 27.63 0.73 -30.92
N THR A 437 27.05 -0.22 -30.18
CA THR A 437 27.06 -1.64 -30.54
C THR A 437 26.30 -1.90 -31.84
N ALA A 438 25.12 -1.28 -32.01
CA ALA A 438 24.35 -1.35 -33.25
C ALA A 438 25.08 -0.69 -34.42
N ALA A 439 25.73 0.45 -34.18
CA ALA A 439 26.51 1.16 -35.19
C ALA A 439 27.69 0.32 -35.70
N VAL A 440 28.47 -0.30 -34.79
CA VAL A 440 29.56 -1.23 -35.14
C VAL A 440 29.06 -2.44 -35.92
N ARG A 441 27.88 -2.96 -35.57
CA ARG A 441 27.23 -4.09 -36.28
C ARG A 441 26.58 -3.67 -37.61
N LYS A 442 26.54 -2.36 -37.89
CA LYS A 442 25.89 -1.75 -39.06
C LYS A 442 24.42 -2.12 -39.17
N THR A 443 23.75 -2.23 -38.02
CA THR A 443 22.31 -2.45 -37.90
C THR A 443 21.63 -1.16 -37.48
N ASP A 444 20.30 -1.12 -37.53
CA ASP A 444 19.54 0.05 -37.09
C ASP A 444 19.72 0.25 -35.58
N PRO A 445 20.12 1.45 -35.12
CA PRO A 445 20.27 1.71 -33.70
C PRO A 445 18.91 1.84 -33.02
N PRO A 446 18.79 1.46 -31.74
CA PRO A 446 17.55 1.62 -31.01
C PRO A 446 17.22 3.11 -30.80
N SER A 447 15.94 3.45 -30.92
CA SER A 447 15.44 4.80 -30.62
C SER A 447 15.57 5.10 -29.12
N TYR A 448 15.88 6.34 -28.76
CA TYR A 448 15.97 6.78 -27.37
C TYR A 448 15.11 8.01 -27.13
N PHE A 449 13.93 7.82 -26.51
CA PHE A 449 12.98 8.90 -26.16
C PHE A 449 12.81 9.96 -27.26
N GLY A 450 12.27 9.55 -28.41
CA GLY A 450 12.02 10.46 -29.53
C GLY A 450 13.24 10.75 -30.43
N VAL A 451 14.45 10.37 -30.02
CA VAL A 451 15.63 10.39 -30.89
C VAL A 451 15.67 9.09 -31.70
N THR A 452 15.48 9.21 -33.01
CA THR A 452 15.50 8.10 -33.96
C THR A 452 16.65 8.29 -34.94
N PRO A 453 17.83 7.68 -34.68
CA PRO A 453 18.96 7.77 -35.59
C PRO A 453 18.72 6.93 -36.85
N GLU A 454 19.04 7.50 -38.01
CA GLU A 454 18.84 6.85 -39.31
C GLU A 454 20.13 6.80 -40.12
N TRP A 455 20.39 5.67 -40.78
CA TRP A 455 21.50 5.55 -41.73
C TRP A 455 21.24 6.43 -42.95
N THR A 456 22.18 7.31 -43.27
CA THR A 456 22.01 8.34 -44.30
C THR A 456 23.30 8.51 -45.10
N CYS A 457 23.17 8.53 -46.43
CA CYS A 457 24.21 8.98 -47.35
C CYS A 457 24.18 10.50 -47.46
N VAL A 458 25.37 11.12 -47.41
CA VAL A 458 25.50 12.58 -47.36
C VAL A 458 26.15 13.07 -48.64
N GLU A 459 25.42 13.88 -49.40
CA GLU A 459 25.88 14.48 -50.65
C GLU A 459 26.17 15.97 -50.44
N PRO A 460 27.44 16.41 -50.44
CA PRO A 460 27.78 17.83 -50.43
C PRO A 460 27.14 18.58 -51.60
N THR A 461 26.56 19.75 -51.34
CA THR A 461 26.04 20.66 -52.39
C THR A 461 27.05 21.75 -52.78
N VAL A 462 28.12 21.87 -51.99
CA VAL A 462 29.22 22.82 -52.20
C VAL A 462 30.57 22.09 -52.35
N PRO A 463 31.57 22.70 -53.02
CA PRO A 463 32.91 22.13 -53.10
C PRO A 463 33.52 21.88 -51.72
N ALA A 464 34.33 20.82 -51.59
CA ALA A 464 34.93 20.40 -50.31
C ALA A 464 35.65 21.54 -49.55
N ALA A 465 36.27 22.48 -50.28
CA ALA A 465 36.99 23.61 -49.69
C ALA A 465 36.08 24.68 -49.06
N LYS A 466 34.80 24.78 -49.49
CA LYS A 466 33.81 25.72 -48.96
C LYS A 466 32.89 25.06 -47.90
N LEU A 467 33.11 23.77 -47.61
CA LEU A 467 32.26 22.97 -46.75
C LEU A 467 32.55 23.28 -45.27
N GLY A 468 31.57 23.86 -44.57
CA GLY A 468 31.67 24.19 -43.15
C GLY A 468 31.49 22.96 -42.27
N SER A 469 32.51 22.12 -42.15
CA SER A 469 32.48 20.94 -41.27
C SER A 469 33.11 21.22 -39.90
N ARG A 470 32.39 20.94 -38.82
CA ARG A 470 32.92 20.90 -37.44
C ARG A 470 33.03 19.46 -36.97
N GLY A 471 34.10 19.12 -36.26
CA GLY A 471 34.31 17.77 -35.70
C GLY A 471 34.98 16.75 -36.63
N GLY A 472 35.26 17.09 -37.89
CA GLY A 472 35.98 16.20 -38.80
C GLY A 472 35.88 16.57 -40.28
N VAL A 473 36.33 15.67 -41.16
CA VAL A 473 36.22 15.81 -42.62
C VAL A 473 35.17 14.82 -43.14
N LEU A 474 34.19 15.32 -43.89
CA LEU A 474 33.15 14.48 -44.50
C LEU A 474 33.72 13.57 -45.59
N ARG A 475 33.38 12.28 -45.56
CA ARG A 475 33.69 11.27 -46.58
C ARG A 475 32.40 10.77 -47.24
N PRO A 476 31.98 11.37 -48.37
CA PRO A 476 30.65 11.14 -48.93
C PRO A 476 30.46 9.74 -49.52
N GLU A 477 31.50 8.91 -49.59
CA GLU A 477 31.42 7.52 -50.08
C GLU A 477 30.84 6.53 -49.05
N ARG A 478 30.58 6.99 -47.82
CA ARG A 478 30.14 6.15 -46.69
C ARG A 478 28.85 6.68 -46.05
N PRO A 479 28.00 5.78 -45.53
CA PRO A 479 26.83 6.18 -44.78
C PRO A 479 27.20 6.63 -43.37
N TYR A 480 26.47 7.61 -42.86
CA TYR A 480 26.58 8.14 -41.51
C TYR A 480 25.27 7.91 -40.76
N LEU A 481 25.32 7.87 -39.43
CA LEU A 481 24.11 7.92 -38.61
C LEU A 481 23.69 9.37 -38.44
N SER A 482 22.58 9.74 -39.04
CA SER A 482 21.99 11.07 -38.95
C SER A 482 21.01 11.15 -37.79
N PHE A 483 21.04 12.26 -37.06
CA PHE A 483 20.02 12.61 -36.05
C PHE A 483 18.98 13.62 -36.59
N GLY A 484 19.01 13.89 -37.89
CA GLY A 484 18.16 14.89 -38.54
C GLY A 484 18.84 16.26 -38.68
N ALA A 485 18.03 17.26 -39.05
CA ALA A 485 18.45 18.65 -39.16
C ALA A 485 17.77 19.48 -38.07
N ALA A 486 18.56 20.08 -37.18
CA ALA A 486 18.10 20.90 -36.07
C ALA A 486 18.84 22.24 -36.09
N GLY A 487 18.13 23.36 -35.87
CA GLY A 487 18.76 24.69 -35.81
C GLY A 487 19.51 25.13 -37.08
N GLY A 488 19.21 24.53 -38.24
CA GLY A 488 19.93 24.80 -39.51
C GLY A 488 21.22 24.00 -39.69
N THR A 489 21.54 23.08 -38.78
CA THR A 489 22.68 22.17 -38.88
C THR A 489 22.25 20.71 -38.92
N VAL A 490 23.00 19.89 -39.66
CA VAL A 490 22.86 18.44 -39.67
C VAL A 490 23.97 17.84 -38.81
N SER A 491 23.58 16.92 -37.96
CA SER A 491 24.46 16.19 -37.06
C SER A 491 24.61 14.74 -37.52
N LEU A 492 25.83 14.37 -37.89
CA LEU A 492 26.20 13.08 -38.49
C LEU A 492 27.21 12.37 -37.59
N TRP A 493 26.95 11.13 -37.20
CA TRP A 493 27.86 10.38 -36.35
C TRP A 493 28.60 9.30 -37.14
N GLU A 494 29.93 9.25 -36.95
CA GLU A 494 30.82 8.29 -37.59
C GLU A 494 31.44 7.33 -36.56
N GLU A 495 31.32 6.03 -36.83
CA GLU A 495 31.88 4.96 -36.00
C GLU A 495 33.39 5.14 -35.73
N MET A 496 34.16 5.42 -36.78
CA MET A 496 35.62 5.51 -36.73
C MET A 496 36.12 6.73 -35.97
N ALA A 497 35.37 7.84 -36.01
CA ALA A 497 35.73 9.07 -35.31
C ALA A 497 35.22 9.07 -33.86
N GLY A 498 34.24 8.22 -33.54
CA GLY A 498 33.62 8.15 -32.21
C GLY A 498 32.94 9.46 -31.76
N THR A 499 32.81 10.43 -32.66
CA THR A 499 32.34 11.80 -32.44
C THR A 499 31.44 12.21 -33.60
N ALA A 500 30.59 13.20 -33.37
CA ALA A 500 29.69 13.73 -34.38
C ALA A 500 30.36 14.82 -35.25
N LEU A 501 30.09 14.78 -36.54
CA LEU A 501 30.34 15.85 -37.50
C LEU A 501 29.09 16.73 -37.61
N GLN A 502 29.27 18.04 -37.50
CA GLN A 502 28.21 19.03 -37.68
C GLN A 502 28.45 19.85 -38.93
N MET A 503 27.38 20.08 -39.70
CA MET A 503 27.46 20.77 -40.99
C MET A 503 26.20 21.62 -41.23
N PRO A 504 26.27 22.78 -41.90
CA PRO A 504 25.08 23.53 -42.28
C PRO A 504 24.18 22.71 -43.21
N ALA A 505 22.88 22.65 -42.90
CA ALA A 505 21.91 21.87 -43.64
C ALA A 505 21.76 22.33 -45.11
N GLU A 506 22.05 23.59 -45.40
CA GLU A 506 22.05 24.13 -46.77
C GLU A 506 23.21 23.61 -47.64
N GLN A 507 24.27 23.09 -47.03
CA GLN A 507 25.49 22.65 -47.71
C GLN A 507 25.54 21.15 -47.98
N VAL A 508 24.53 20.39 -47.53
CA VAL A 508 24.48 18.94 -47.66
C VAL A 508 23.06 18.47 -47.96
N ARG A 509 22.95 17.45 -48.82
CA ARG A 509 21.71 16.73 -49.07
C ARG A 509 21.77 15.37 -48.41
N LEU A 510 20.72 15.05 -47.65
CA LEU A 510 20.58 13.79 -46.94
C LEU A 510 19.74 12.80 -47.76
N VAL A 511 20.30 11.62 -48.00
CA VAL A 511 19.64 10.54 -48.73
C VAL A 511 19.55 9.31 -47.81
N PRO A 512 18.35 8.83 -47.44
CA PRO A 512 18.21 7.66 -46.58
C PRO A 512 18.94 6.45 -47.15
N ALA A 513 19.71 5.76 -46.31
CA ALA A 513 20.39 4.52 -46.65
C ALA A 513 19.67 3.34 -45.97
N ALA A 514 19.58 2.20 -46.66
CA ALA A 514 18.88 1.03 -46.12
C ALA A 514 19.59 0.41 -44.90
N ASP A 515 20.93 0.47 -44.86
CA ASP A 515 21.75 0.06 -43.71
C ASP A 515 23.15 0.71 -43.76
N GLY A 516 23.96 0.49 -42.72
CA GLY A 516 25.34 0.98 -42.63
C GLY A 516 26.36 0.23 -43.52
N ARG A 517 25.93 -0.73 -44.34
CA ARG A 517 26.79 -1.51 -45.25
C ARG A 517 26.73 -1.00 -46.69
N VAL A 518 25.70 -0.23 -47.03
CA VAL A 518 25.58 0.42 -48.34
C VAL A 518 26.78 1.33 -48.62
N ARG A 519 27.24 1.37 -49.87
CA ARG A 519 28.21 2.38 -50.33
C ARG A 519 27.45 3.54 -50.93
N CYS A 520 27.75 4.75 -50.48
CA CYS A 520 27.13 5.96 -51.01
C CYS A 520 27.81 6.33 -52.34
N SER A 521 27.01 6.62 -53.36
CA SER A 521 27.48 6.95 -54.71
C SER A 521 27.50 8.47 -54.91
N PHE A 522 28.53 9.14 -54.40
CA PHE A 522 28.75 10.56 -54.64
C PHE A 522 30.12 10.80 -55.28
N SER A 523 30.21 11.80 -56.16
CA SER A 523 31.46 12.24 -56.78
C SER A 523 31.49 13.76 -56.88
N TYR A 524 32.54 14.40 -56.36
CA TYR A 524 32.72 15.86 -56.46
C TYR A 524 32.77 16.39 -57.91
N ALA A 525 32.95 15.51 -58.90
CA ALA A 525 32.91 15.87 -60.31
C ALA A 525 31.49 16.24 -60.81
N SER A 526 30.44 15.90 -60.07
CA SER A 526 29.05 16.25 -60.40
C SER A 526 28.61 17.62 -59.92
N LEU A 527 29.43 18.31 -59.10
CA LEU A 527 29.14 19.66 -58.65
C LEU A 527 29.43 20.68 -59.77
N PRO A 528 28.59 21.71 -59.94
CA PRO A 528 28.86 22.78 -60.90
C PRO A 528 30.21 23.42 -60.59
N LYS A 529 31.06 23.55 -61.62
CA LYS A 529 32.43 24.10 -61.49
C LYS A 529 32.44 25.58 -61.10
N ASP A 530 31.31 26.26 -61.25
CA ASP A 530 31.16 27.68 -61.00
C ASP A 530 30.12 27.89 -59.90
N GLY A 531 30.60 28.42 -58.77
CA GLY A 531 29.80 29.01 -57.70
C GLY A 531 30.41 30.32 -57.29
#